data_AF-A0AA45W584-F1
#
_entry.id   AF-A0AA45W584-F1
#
_cell.length_a   1.000
_cell.length_b   1.000
_cell.length_c   1.000
_cell.angle_alpha   90.00
_cell.angle_beta   90.00
_cell.angle_gamma   90.00
#
_symmetry.space_group_name_H-M   'P 1'
#
loop_
_entity.id
_entity.type
_entity.pdbx_description
1 polymer ?
#
loop_
_entity_poly.entity_id
_entity_poly.type
_entity_poly.pdbx_seq_one_letter_code
_entity_poly.pdbx_strand_id
1 'polypeptide(L)' 'MAYSSGKLTKNLVRTLGPGRHGDGHGLYLVVDPSGARRWIVRVTVEGTGIGR' A
#
# COMPACT_ATOMS: atom_id res chain seq x y z
N MET A 1 -5.02 -8.52 17.69
CA MET A 1 -4.84 -8.91 16.27
C MET A 1 -3.40 -8.63 15.88
N ALA A 2 -2.62 -9.65 15.56
CA ALA A 2 -1.25 -9.45 15.08
C ALA A 2 -1.31 -8.97 13.63
N TYR A 3 -0.84 -7.74 13.37
CA TYR A 3 -0.59 -7.26 12.02
C TYR A 3 0.74 -7.86 11.56
N SER A 4 0.69 -8.93 10.76
CA SER A 4 1.87 -9.38 10.03
C SER A 4 2.27 -8.25 9.05
N SER A 5 3.32 -7.51 9.40
CA SER A 5 3.93 -6.46 8.56
C SER A 5 4.81 -7.09 7.47
N GLY A 6 4.87 -6.50 6.27
CA GLY A 6 5.80 -6.91 5.21
C GLY A 6 5.39 -8.18 4.47
N LYS A 7 4.36 -8.10 3.61
CA LYS A 7 3.92 -9.24 2.77
C LYS A 7 4.67 -9.32 1.44
N LEU A 8 5.21 -8.21 0.95
CA LEU A 8 5.94 -8.19 -0.31
C LEU A 8 7.41 -8.52 -0.06
N THR A 9 7.96 -9.36 -0.94
CA THR A 9 9.38 -9.64 -1.01
C THR A 9 9.99 -8.92 -2.21
N LYS A 10 11.31 -8.77 -2.24
CA LYS A 10 12.03 -8.22 -3.41
C LYS A 10 11.66 -8.92 -4.72
N ASN A 11 11.41 -10.23 -4.68
CA ASN A 11 11.01 -10.97 -5.87
C ASN A 11 9.61 -10.55 -6.34
N LEU A 12 8.64 -10.50 -5.41
CA LEU A 12 7.27 -10.07 -5.72
C LEU A 12 7.24 -8.62 -6.25
N VAL A 13 8.01 -7.72 -5.64
CA VAL A 13 8.12 -6.33 -6.11
C VAL A 13 8.58 -6.24 -7.57
N ARG A 14 9.38 -7.21 -8.06
CA ARG A 14 9.88 -7.28 -9.45
C ARG A 14 8.91 -7.96 -10.41
N THR A 15 8.19 -8.98 -9.96
CA THR A 15 7.44 -9.88 -10.86
C THR A 15 5.93 -9.64 -10.90
N LEU A 16 5.37 -8.92 -9.92
CA LEU A 16 3.93 -8.66 -9.88
C LEU A 16 3.47 -7.85 -11.10
N GLY A 17 2.36 -8.30 -11.70
CA GLY A 17 1.69 -7.63 -12.82
C GLY A 17 0.84 -6.43 -12.38
N PRO A 18 0.10 -5.81 -13.32
CA PRO A 18 -0.74 -4.66 -13.05
C PRO A 18 -1.71 -4.89 -11.88
N GLY A 19 -1.86 -3.89 -11.01
CA GLY A 19 -2.73 -3.96 -9.83
C GLY A 19 -2.16 -3.24 -8.60
N ARG A 20 -2.89 -3.36 -7.49
CA ARG A 20 -2.53 -2.79 -6.19
C ARG A 20 -2.22 -3.91 -5.20
N HIS A 21 -0.97 -4.00 -4.77
CA HIS A 21 -0.44 -5.10 -3.97
C HIS A 21 -0.08 -4.59 -2.57
N GLY A 22 -0.74 -5.13 -1.54
CA GLY A 22 -0.55 -4.67 -0.16
C GLY A 22 0.71 -5.24 0.49
N ASP A 23 1.44 -4.39 1.20
CA ASP A 23 2.63 -4.76 1.98
C ASP A 23 2.40 -4.69 3.51
N GLY A 24 1.20 -4.28 3.92
CA GLY A 24 0.83 -4.09 5.33
C GLY A 24 0.81 -2.61 5.72
N HIS A 25 0.16 -2.31 6.86
CA HIS A 25 0.08 -0.94 7.41
C HIS A 25 -0.39 0.15 6.43
N GLY A 26 -1.23 -0.21 5.46
CA GLY A 26 -1.71 0.73 4.44
C GLY A 26 -0.69 1.06 3.35
N LEU A 27 0.50 0.45 3.34
CA LEU A 27 1.48 0.53 2.26
C LEU A 27 1.09 -0.43 1.12
N TYR A 28 1.16 0.06 -0.11
CA TYR A 28 0.90 -0.72 -1.32
C TYR A 28 1.91 -0.40 -2.42
N LEU A 29 2.28 -1.42 -3.19
CA LEU A 29 2.88 -1.27 -4.51
C LEU A 29 1.75 -1.21 -5.56
N VAL A 30 1.69 -0.12 -6.33
CA VAL A 30 0.81 -0.02 -7.49
C VAL A 30 1.63 -0.24 -8.75
N VAL A 31 1.16 -1.14 -9.62
CA VAL A 31 1.71 -1.41 -10.95
C VAL A 31 0.65 -0.99 -11.97
N ASP A 32 0.94 0.02 -12.78
CA ASP A 32 0.06 0.45 -13.87
C ASP A 32 0.10 -0.56 -15.04
N PRO A 33 -0.89 -0.59 -15.95
CA PRO A 33 -0.87 -1.46 -17.12
C PRO A 33 0.38 -1.30 -18.02
N SER A 34 1.00 -0.12 -18.02
CA SER A 34 2.27 0.15 -18.71
C SER A 34 3.50 -0.50 -18.07
N GLY A 35 3.37 -1.03 -16.85
CA GLY A 35 4.47 -1.55 -16.04
C GLY A 35 5.14 -0.52 -15.14
N ALA A 36 4.74 0.76 -15.20
CA ALA A 36 5.18 1.79 -14.26
C ALA A 36 4.78 1.41 -12.82
N ARG A 37 5.64 1.74 -11.85
CA ARG A 37 5.48 1.29 -10.46
C ARG A 37 5.62 2.46 -9.51
N ARG A 38 4.74 2.52 -8.51
CA ARG A 38 4.80 3.52 -7.44
C ARG A 38 4.38 2.93 -6.11
N TRP A 39 4.99 3.42 -5.05
CA TRP A 39 4.55 3.14 -3.68
C TRP A 39 3.52 4.15 -3.25
N ILE A 40 2.46 3.69 -2.59
CA ILE A 40 1.45 4.54 -1.97
C ILE A 40 1.19 4.09 -0.55
N VAL A 41 0.96 5.05 0.35
CA VAL A 41 0.48 4.79 1.71
C VAL A 41 -0.92 5.39 1.84
N ARG A 42 -1.87 4.58 2.30
CA ARG A 42 -3.20 5.05 2.69
C ARG A 42 -3.20 5.37 4.18
N VAL A 43 -3.45 6.62 4.52
CA VAL A 43 -3.65 7.08 5.88
C VAL A 43 -5.09 7.53 6.08
N THR A 44 -5.62 7.32 7.28
CA THR A 44 -6.85 7.97 7.74
C THR A 44 -6.41 9.06 8.72
N VAL A 45 -6.82 10.30 8.48
CA VAL A 45 -6.61 11.41 9.41
C VAL A 45 -7.95 11.69 10.07
N GLU A 46 -7.98 11.62 11.40
CA GLU A 46 -9.14 12.07 12.17
C GLU A 46 -9.18 13.60 12.13
N GLY A 47 -10.26 14.17 11.60
CA GLY A 47 -10.49 15.60 11.67
C GLY A 47 -10.77 15.97 13.12
N THR A 48 -10.05 16.94 13.66
CA THR A 48 -10.40 17.52 14.97
C THR A 48 -11.72 18.26 14.78
N GLY A 49 -12.83 17.61 15.11
CA GLY A 49 -14.11 18.27 15.15
C GLY A 49 -14.02 19.41 16.17
N ILE A 50 -14.16 20.65 15.70
CA ILE A 50 -14.67 21.68 16.58
C ILE A 50 -16.11 21.28 16.88
N GLY A 51 -16.30 20.55 17.97
CA GLY A 51 -17.59 20.45 18.64
C GLY A 51 -17.95 21.82 19.18
N ARG A 52 -18.44 22.69 18.30
CA ARG A 52 -19.31 23.82 18.53
C ARG A 52 -20.33 23.86 17.41
#